data_AF-S6V0C4-F1
#
_entry.id   AF-S6V0C4-F1
#
_cell.length_a   1.000
_cell.length_b   1.000
_cell.length_c   1.000
_cell.angle_alpha   90.00
_cell.angle_beta   90.00
_cell.angle_gamma   90.00
#
_symmetry.space_group_name_H-M   'P 1'
#
loop_
_entity.id
_entity.type
_entity.pdbx_description
1 polymer ?
#
loop_
_entity_poly.entity_id
_entity_poly.type
_entity_poly.pdbx_seq_one_letter_code
_entity_poly.pdbx_strand_id
1 'polypeptide(L)'
;MIALAQRLKTNGYRFITPTPLTHQQVNQRPENRTAASLRDVFGWSRLIPETMLPLAEAQGLLEAGILERSEDGLKSRVRFSSLDDLLLMHSAFPTLDEDSVFFGPDTYRFAQSINRHLQSTSHPIKRAADIGCGTGAGALLIAVARPDAQVYAVDINP
;
A
#
# COMPACT_ATOMS: atom_id res chain seq x y z
N MET A 1 -3.63 8.41 9.93
CA MET A 1 -2.69 7.68 9.04
C MET A 1 -1.61 6.90 9.80
N ILE A 2 -0.69 7.57 10.53
CA ILE A 2 0.42 6.88 11.24
C ILE A 2 -0.08 5.81 12.22
N ALA A 3 -1.10 6.12 13.03
CA ALA A 3 -1.68 5.17 13.99
C ALA A 3 -2.23 3.89 13.32
N LEU A 4 -2.89 4.01 12.15
CA LEU A 4 -3.38 2.87 11.39
C LEU A 4 -2.23 1.99 10.89
N ALA A 5 -1.21 2.59 10.27
CA ALA A 5 -0.05 1.87 9.77
C ALA A 5 0.70 1.14 10.92
N GLN A 6 0.84 1.79 12.07
CA GLN A 6 1.43 1.19 13.27
C GLN A 6 0.58 0.01 13.80
N ARG A 7 -0.75 0.16 13.85
CA ARG A 7 -1.67 -0.92 14.24
C ARG A 7 -1.54 -2.12 13.31
N LEU A 8 -1.56 -1.89 11.99
CA LEU A 8 -1.38 -2.94 11.00
C LEU A 8 -0.03 -3.65 11.21
N LYS A 9 1.06 -2.90 11.35
CA LYS A 9 2.40 -3.47 11.58
C LYS A 9 2.47 -4.28 12.88
N THR A 10 1.92 -3.76 13.98
CA THR A 10 1.94 -4.42 15.30
C THR A 10 1.13 -5.72 15.31
N ASN A 11 0.04 -5.77 14.52
CA ASN A 11 -0.78 -6.97 14.36
C ASN A 11 -0.21 -7.97 13.34
N GLY A 12 1.04 -7.78 12.90
CA GLY A 12 1.69 -8.69 11.95
C GLY A 12 1.05 -8.67 10.56
N TYR A 13 0.42 -7.56 10.17
CA TYR A 13 -0.20 -7.44 8.85
C TYR A 13 0.82 -7.72 7.75
N ARG A 14 0.49 -8.68 6.88
CA ARG A 14 1.25 -9.00 5.68
C ARG A 14 0.31 -9.19 4.50
N PHE A 15 0.60 -8.49 3.40
CA PHE A 15 -0.20 -8.62 2.18
C PHE A 15 0.67 -8.44 0.93
N ILE A 16 0.61 -9.41 0.02
CA ILE A 16 1.25 -9.33 -1.29
C ILE A 16 0.19 -9.00 -2.33
N THR A 17 0.25 -7.80 -2.90
CA THR A 17 -0.68 -7.38 -3.96
C THR A 17 -0.51 -8.20 -5.24
N PRO A 18 -1.56 -8.92 -5.68
CA PRO A 18 -1.56 -9.65 -6.93
C PRO A 18 -1.83 -8.72 -8.12
N THR A 19 -1.99 -9.29 -9.33
CA THR A 19 -2.44 -8.52 -10.50
C THR A 19 -3.88 -8.00 -10.29
N PRO A 20 -4.28 -6.89 -10.93
CA PRO A 20 -5.66 -6.42 -10.90
C PRO A 20 -6.68 -7.48 -11.33
N LEU A 21 -6.36 -8.29 -12.34
CA LEU A 21 -7.24 -9.37 -12.81
C LEU A 21 -7.44 -10.46 -11.75
N THR A 22 -6.36 -10.88 -11.09
CA THR A 22 -6.47 -11.82 -9.96
C THR A 22 -7.27 -11.21 -8.81
N HIS A 23 -7.05 -9.93 -8.51
CA HIS A 23 -7.80 -9.22 -7.49
C HIS A 23 -9.30 -9.21 -7.78
N GLN A 24 -9.68 -8.89 -9.02
CA GLN A 24 -11.06 -8.90 -9.48
C GLN A 24 -11.70 -10.29 -9.35
N GLN A 25 -11.04 -11.33 -9.88
CA GLN A 25 -11.56 -12.70 -9.86
C GLN A 25 -11.75 -13.24 -8.44
N VAL A 26 -10.84 -12.92 -7.52
CA VAL A 26 -10.97 -13.34 -6.12
C VAL A 26 -12.14 -12.62 -5.44
N ASN A 27 -12.30 -11.32 -5.66
CA ASN A 27 -13.37 -10.54 -5.04
C ASN A 27 -14.77 -10.81 -5.64
N GLN A 28 -14.85 -11.34 -6.86
CA GLN A 28 -16.13 -11.75 -7.47
C GLN A 28 -16.78 -12.95 -6.76
N ARG A 29 -16.05 -13.67 -5.91
CA ARG A 29 -16.61 -14.81 -5.19
C ARG A 29 -17.55 -14.33 -4.07
N PRO A 30 -18.76 -14.88 -3.92
CA PRO A 30 -19.74 -14.40 -2.94
C PRO A 30 -19.23 -14.34 -1.51
N GLU A 31 -18.41 -15.32 -1.09
CA GLU A 31 -17.82 -15.40 0.24
C GLU A 31 -16.79 -14.28 0.53
N ASN A 32 -16.31 -13.60 -0.51
CA ASN A 32 -15.30 -12.55 -0.40
C ASN A 32 -15.90 -11.14 -0.45
N ARG A 33 -17.23 -10.99 -0.51
CA ARG A 33 -17.89 -9.68 -0.58
C ARG A 33 -17.58 -8.80 0.64
N THR A 34 -17.57 -9.42 1.81
CA THR A 34 -17.41 -8.74 3.10
C THR A 34 -16.11 -9.17 3.76
N ALA A 35 -15.40 -8.22 4.34
CA ALA A 35 -14.15 -8.46 5.04
C ALA A 35 -14.37 -9.26 6.32
N ALA A 36 -13.51 -10.25 6.56
CA ALA A 36 -13.42 -10.98 7.83
C ALA A 36 -12.15 -10.59 8.62
N SER A 37 -11.25 -9.82 8.01
CA SER A 37 -9.98 -9.41 8.61
C SER A 37 -9.51 -8.04 8.11
N LEU A 38 -8.55 -7.42 8.80
CA LEU A 38 -7.91 -6.19 8.29
C LEU A 38 -7.18 -6.41 6.96
N ARG A 39 -6.72 -7.64 6.69
CA ARG A 39 -6.15 -8.04 5.39
C ARG A 39 -7.18 -7.97 4.26
N ASP A 40 -8.44 -8.26 4.57
CA ASP A 40 -9.53 -8.18 3.60
C ASP A 40 -9.91 -6.74 3.29
N VAL A 41 -9.89 -5.88 4.31
CA VAL A 41 -10.13 -4.44 4.15
C VAL A 41 -9.01 -3.77 3.37
N PHE A 42 -7.79 -3.84 3.90
CA PHE A 42 -6.65 -3.07 3.43
C PHE A 42 -5.81 -3.77 2.37
N GLY A 43 -6.00 -5.08 2.17
CA GLY A 43 -5.33 -5.83 1.10
C GLY A 43 -6.25 -6.04 -0.09
N TRP A 44 -7.48 -6.49 0.17
CA TRP A 44 -8.45 -6.87 -0.86
C TRP A 44 -9.53 -5.80 -1.16
N SER A 45 -9.58 -4.66 -0.47
CA SER A 45 -10.60 -3.62 -0.69
C SER A 45 -12.05 -4.13 -0.56
N ARG A 46 -12.29 -5.05 0.39
CA ARG A 46 -13.62 -5.62 0.63
C ARG A 46 -14.45 -4.73 1.56
N LEU A 47 -15.78 -4.95 1.56
CA LEU A 47 -16.71 -4.21 2.42
C LEU A 47 -16.39 -4.43 3.89
N ILE A 48 -16.41 -3.34 4.66
CA ILE A 48 -16.11 -3.37 6.09
C ILE A 48 -17.42 -3.57 6.86
N PRO A 49 -17.59 -4.68 7.60
CA PRO A 49 -18.70 -4.81 8.55
C PRO A 49 -18.68 -3.69 9.58
N GLU A 50 -19.84 -3.18 9.99
CA GLU A 50 -19.94 -2.17 11.04
C GLU A 50 -19.31 -2.61 12.37
N THR A 51 -19.28 -3.92 12.62
CA THR A 51 -18.69 -4.52 13.83
C THR A 51 -17.17 -4.71 13.77
N MET A 52 -16.54 -4.52 12.61
CA MET A 52 -15.11 -4.83 12.44
C MET A 52 -14.20 -3.78 13.08
N LEU A 53 -14.62 -2.52 13.10
CA LEU A 53 -13.86 -1.41 13.64
C LEU A 53 -14.64 -0.76 14.79
N PRO A 54 -13.99 -0.43 15.92
CA PRO A 54 -14.61 0.42 16.93
C PRO A 54 -15.15 1.71 16.31
N LEU A 55 -16.33 2.16 16.74
CA LEU A 55 -17.03 3.30 16.13
C LEU A 55 -16.15 4.56 16.03
N ALA A 56 -15.42 4.88 17.11
CA ALA A 56 -14.51 6.02 17.14
C ALA A 56 -13.35 5.88 16.14
N GLU A 57 -12.84 4.67 15.93
CA GLU A 57 -11.80 4.42 14.91
C GLU A 57 -12.37 4.59 13.51
N ALA A 58 -13.55 4.02 13.23
CA ALA A 58 -14.19 4.15 11.93
C ALA A 58 -14.50 5.62 11.58
N GLN A 59 -14.97 6.41 12.56
CA GLN A 59 -15.21 7.84 12.40
C GLN A 59 -13.92 8.61 12.10
N GLY A 60 -12.85 8.39 12.87
CA GLY A 60 -11.58 9.05 12.63
C GLY A 60 -10.97 8.70 11.27
N LEU A 61 -11.17 7.47 10.77
CA LEU A 61 -10.70 7.08 9.44
C LEU A 61 -11.57 7.64 8.31
N LEU A 62 -12.88 7.83 8.52
CA LEU A 62 -13.76 8.54 7.60
C LEU A 62 -13.37 10.02 7.48
N GLU A 63 -13.15 10.70 8.61
CA GLU A 63 -12.71 12.10 8.64
C GLU A 63 -11.34 12.29 7.98
N ALA A 64 -10.44 11.32 8.13
CA ALA A 64 -9.15 11.30 7.47
C ALA A 64 -9.20 10.94 5.97
N GLY A 65 -10.38 10.65 5.40
CA GLY A 65 -10.55 10.24 4.01
C GLY A 65 -9.96 8.86 3.68
N ILE A 66 -9.66 8.04 4.69
CA ILE A 66 -9.12 6.68 4.52
C ILE A 66 -10.23 5.68 4.27
N LEU A 67 -11.38 5.87 4.92
CA LEU A 67 -12.60 5.14 4.65
C LEU A 67 -13.59 6.03 3.90
N GLU A 68 -14.53 5.40 3.22
CA GLU A 68 -15.66 6.06 2.58
C GLU A 68 -16.93 5.25 2.72
N ARG A 69 -18.07 5.94 2.74
CA ARG A 69 -19.38 5.31 2.61
C ARG A 69 -19.73 5.21 1.13
N SER A 70 -19.96 3.99 0.65
CA SER A 70 -20.47 3.72 -0.69
C SER A 70 -21.89 3.14 -0.61
N GLU A 71 -22.57 3.01 -1.75
CA GLU A 71 -23.90 2.38 -1.82
C GLU A 71 -23.91 0.95 -1.24
N ASP A 72 -22.81 0.21 -1.43
CA ASP A 72 -22.65 -1.15 -0.91
C ASP A 72 -22.26 -1.21 0.58
N GLY A 73 -21.97 -0.07 1.22
CA GLY A 73 -21.47 0.02 2.59
C GLY A 73 -20.09 0.67 2.71
N LEU A 74 -19.47 0.50 3.88
CA LEU A 74 -18.20 1.12 4.24
C LEU A 74 -17.03 0.43 3.49
N LYS A 75 -16.17 1.22 2.82
CA LYS A 75 -14.99 0.75 2.08
C LYS A 75 -13.74 1.54 2.49
N SER A 76 -12.58 0.97 2.23
CA SER A 76 -11.29 1.68 2.35
C SER A 76 -10.90 2.28 1.02
N ARG A 77 -10.51 3.56 1.01
CA ARG A 77 -9.94 4.29 -0.15
C ARG A 77 -8.47 3.97 -0.39
N VAL A 78 -7.82 3.36 0.59
CA VAL A 78 -6.41 2.96 0.50
C VAL A 78 -6.23 1.46 0.73
N ARG A 79 -5.10 0.96 0.28
CA ARG A 79 -4.59 -0.38 0.54
C ARG A 79 -3.19 -0.31 1.13
N PHE A 80 -2.79 -1.40 1.78
CA PHE A 80 -1.45 -1.58 2.32
C PHE A 80 -0.84 -2.87 1.77
N SER A 81 0.36 -2.75 1.21
CA SER A 81 1.17 -3.86 0.71
C SER A 81 2.48 -3.99 1.47
N SER A 82 2.91 -5.24 1.68
CA SER A 82 4.20 -5.55 2.29
C SER A 82 5.27 -5.69 1.21
N LEU A 83 6.39 -5.00 1.40
CA LEU A 83 7.59 -5.14 0.56
C LEU A 83 8.78 -5.30 1.49
N ASP A 84 9.29 -6.52 1.63
CA ASP A 84 10.22 -6.88 2.71
C ASP A 84 9.64 -6.41 4.07
N ASP A 85 10.35 -5.56 4.81
CA ASP A 85 9.88 -4.99 6.09
C ASP A 85 9.15 -3.64 5.96
N LEU A 86 9.00 -3.14 4.73
CA LEU A 86 8.21 -1.96 4.43
C LEU A 86 6.72 -2.31 4.35
N LEU A 87 5.90 -1.37 4.82
CA LEU A 87 4.45 -1.39 4.66
C LEU A 87 4.06 -0.13 3.88
N LEU A 88 3.66 -0.32 2.63
CA LEU A 88 3.45 0.75 1.66
C LEU A 88 1.96 0.96 1.43
N MET A 89 1.52 2.20 1.60
CA MET A 89 0.15 2.61 1.35
C MET A 89 -0.01 3.00 -0.13
N HIS A 90 -1.12 2.63 -0.73
CA HIS A 90 -1.44 2.94 -2.12
C HIS A 90 -2.96 2.97 -2.33
N SER A 91 -3.42 3.36 -3.52
CA SER A 91 -4.86 3.50 -3.79
C SER A 91 -5.59 2.15 -3.74
N ALA A 92 -6.86 2.22 -3.36
CA ALA A 92 -7.74 1.06 -3.32
C ALA A 92 -8.00 0.44 -4.70
N PHE A 93 -8.45 -0.82 -4.69
CA PHE A 93 -8.93 -1.49 -5.88
C PHE A 93 -10.45 -1.28 -6.01
N PRO A 94 -10.99 -1.01 -7.22
CA PRO A 94 -10.26 -0.76 -8.46
C PRO A 94 -9.59 0.62 -8.46
N THR A 95 -8.42 0.73 -9.08
CA THR A 95 -7.69 1.99 -9.24
C THR A 95 -8.25 2.73 -10.47
N LEU A 96 -9.26 3.59 -10.25
CA LEU A 96 -9.96 4.31 -11.33
C LEU A 96 -9.65 5.80 -11.34
N ASP A 97 -9.18 6.36 -10.23
CA ASP A 97 -8.92 7.79 -10.11
C ASP A 97 -7.63 8.19 -10.85
N GLU A 98 -7.60 9.39 -11.43
CA GLU A 98 -6.45 9.92 -12.18
C GLU A 98 -5.19 10.03 -11.32
N ASP A 99 -5.37 10.30 -10.03
CA ASP A 99 -4.33 10.43 -9.01
C ASP A 99 -4.08 9.09 -8.26
N SER A 100 -4.49 7.96 -8.84
CA SER A 100 -4.26 6.65 -8.23
C SER A 100 -2.77 6.36 -8.05
N VAL A 101 -2.37 6.08 -6.81
CA VAL A 101 -1.04 5.57 -6.48
C VAL A 101 -1.03 4.06 -6.68
N PHE A 102 -0.20 3.58 -7.61
CA PHE A 102 -0.14 2.16 -7.97
C PHE A 102 0.89 1.37 -7.17
N PHE A 103 0.52 0.13 -6.83
CA PHE A 103 1.42 -0.86 -6.27
C PHE A 103 1.02 -2.25 -6.74
N GLY A 104 1.97 -3.07 -7.17
CA GLY A 104 1.66 -4.43 -7.63
C GLY A 104 2.88 -5.25 -8.04
N PRO A 105 2.66 -6.33 -8.81
CA PRO A 105 3.72 -7.26 -9.26
C PRO A 105 4.97 -6.57 -9.83
N ASP A 106 4.79 -5.49 -10.59
CA ASP A 106 5.91 -4.76 -11.18
C ASP A 106 6.71 -3.97 -10.14
N THR A 107 6.07 -3.45 -9.09
CA THR A 107 6.78 -2.83 -7.96
C THR A 107 7.70 -3.83 -7.27
N TYR A 108 7.27 -5.09 -7.09
CA TYR A 108 8.14 -6.14 -6.53
C TYR A 108 9.33 -6.46 -7.43
N ARG A 109 9.11 -6.51 -8.76
CA ARG A 109 10.21 -6.72 -9.72
C ARG A 109 11.19 -5.56 -9.72
N PHE A 110 10.68 -4.33 -9.65
CA PHE A 110 11.49 -3.12 -9.55
C PHE A 110 12.32 -3.10 -8.27
N ALA A 111 11.71 -3.44 -7.13
CA ALA A 111 12.39 -3.58 -5.85
C ALA A 111 13.54 -4.60 -5.90
N GLN A 112 13.33 -5.76 -6.53
CA GLN A 112 14.39 -6.75 -6.72
C GLN A 112 15.54 -6.21 -7.58
N SER A 113 15.23 -5.43 -8.62
CA SER A 113 16.24 -4.79 -9.46
C SER A 113 17.08 -3.78 -8.68
N ILE A 114 16.43 -2.93 -7.88
CA ILE A 114 17.10 -1.97 -6.99
C ILE A 114 18.00 -2.71 -6.01
N ASN A 115 17.48 -3.70 -5.28
CA ASN A 115 18.25 -4.44 -4.30
C ASN A 115 19.48 -5.11 -4.92
N ARG A 116 19.34 -5.71 -6.10
CA ARG A 116 20.46 -6.30 -6.84
C ARG A 116 21.52 -5.25 -7.19
N HIS A 117 21.11 -4.08 -7.68
CA HIS A 117 22.02 -2.99 -8.00
C HIS A 117 22.75 -2.46 -6.76
N LEU A 118 22.03 -2.30 -5.65
CA LEU A 118 22.62 -1.85 -4.37
C LEU A 118 23.61 -2.87 -3.80
N GLN A 119 23.41 -4.17 -4.04
CA GLN A 119 24.33 -5.21 -3.59
C GLN A 119 25.61 -5.29 -4.44
N SER A 120 25.52 -5.01 -5.75
CA SER A 120 26.69 -5.10 -6.65
C SER A 120 27.50 -3.80 -6.73
N THR A 121 26.93 -2.67 -6.28
CA THR A 121 27.59 -1.36 -6.37
C THR A 121 28.61 -1.17 -5.24
N SER A 122 29.89 -1.06 -5.62
CA SER A 122 31.00 -0.81 -4.70
C SER A 122 31.19 0.67 -4.34
N HIS A 123 30.64 1.58 -5.14
CA HIS A 123 30.76 3.03 -4.91
C HIS A 123 29.69 3.54 -3.94
N PRO A 124 30.01 4.50 -3.06
CA PRO A 124 29.04 5.06 -2.15
C PRO A 124 27.99 5.87 -2.92
N ILE A 125 26.72 5.55 -2.70
CA ILE A 125 25.59 6.35 -3.20
C ILE A 125 25.36 7.48 -2.20
N LYS A 126 25.58 8.72 -2.63
CA LYS A 126 25.35 9.92 -1.81
C LYS A 126 24.04 10.62 -2.11
N ARG A 127 23.54 10.49 -3.33
CA ARG A 127 22.27 11.05 -3.79
C ARG A 127 21.58 10.07 -4.72
N ALA A 128 20.27 9.92 -4.58
CA ALA A 128 19.44 9.11 -5.45
C ALA A 128 18.09 9.80 -5.69
N ALA A 129 17.52 9.62 -6.87
CA ALA A 129 16.18 10.09 -7.20
C ALA A 129 15.34 8.93 -7.74
N ASP A 130 14.15 8.74 -7.16
CA ASP A 130 13.11 7.84 -7.64
C ASP A 130 12.08 8.69 -8.39
N ILE A 131 12.05 8.56 -9.72
CA ILE A 131 11.26 9.41 -10.61
C ILE A 131 9.99 8.65 -11.04
N GLY A 132 8.83 9.27 -10.85
CA GLY A 132 7.54 8.57 -10.93
C GLY A 132 7.41 7.58 -9.77
N CYS A 133 7.72 8.07 -8.55
CA CYS A 133 7.93 7.20 -7.40
C CYS A 133 6.68 6.44 -6.96
N GLY A 134 5.48 6.91 -7.32
CA GLY A 134 4.21 6.35 -6.88
C GLY A 134 4.17 6.18 -5.36
N THR A 135 4.14 4.93 -4.90
CA THR A 135 4.21 4.60 -3.46
C THR A 135 5.50 5.01 -2.74
N GLY A 136 6.53 5.42 -3.48
CA GLY A 136 7.87 5.69 -2.96
C GLY A 136 8.65 4.40 -2.64
N ALA A 137 8.21 3.25 -3.14
CA ALA A 137 8.84 1.96 -2.86
C ALA A 137 10.35 1.97 -3.18
N GLY A 138 10.74 2.53 -4.33
CA GLY A 138 12.13 2.61 -4.75
C GLY A 138 12.95 3.51 -3.85
N ALA A 139 12.47 4.73 -3.62
CA ALA A 139 13.10 5.69 -2.72
C ALA A 139 13.30 5.13 -1.30
N LEU A 140 12.28 4.49 -0.74
CA LEU A 140 12.34 3.92 0.61
C LEU A 140 13.33 2.76 0.70
N LEU A 141 13.38 1.88 -0.30
CA LEU A 141 14.38 0.81 -0.36
C LEU A 141 15.80 1.36 -0.38
N ILE A 142 16.06 2.38 -1.21
CA ILE A 142 17.37 3.03 -1.28
C ILE A 142 17.72 3.70 0.05
N ALA A 143 16.78 4.44 0.65
CA ALA A 143 17.01 5.14 1.91
C ALA A 143 17.33 4.18 3.07
N VAL A 144 16.62 3.04 3.15
CA VAL A 144 16.89 2.00 4.15
C VAL A 144 18.26 1.36 3.92
N ALA A 145 18.60 1.05 2.66
CA ALA A 145 19.86 0.39 2.33
C ALA A 145 21.08 1.34 2.37
N ARG A 146 20.86 2.65 2.27
CA ARG A 146 21.89 3.70 2.28
C ARG A 146 21.44 4.87 3.17
N PRO A 147 21.53 4.73 4.51
CA PRO A 147 21.04 5.74 5.45
C PRO A 147 21.71 7.11 5.32
N ASP A 148 22.95 7.15 4.80
CA ASP A 148 23.70 8.40 4.58
C ASP A 148 23.40 9.07 3.22
N ALA A 149 22.56 8.46 2.37
CA ALA A 149 22.21 9.01 1.07
C ALA A 149 21.05 10.01 1.18
N GLN A 150 21.13 11.09 0.42
CA GLN A 150 19.97 11.96 0.17
C GLN A 150 19.11 11.32 -0.90
N VAL A 151 17.90 10.88 -0.54
CA VAL A 151 16.98 10.22 -1.48
C VAL A 151 15.79 11.12 -1.74
N TYR A 152 15.54 11.40 -3.02
CA TYR A 152 14.43 12.20 -3.50
C TYR A 152 13.39 11.29 -4.13
N ALA A 153 12.15 11.34 -3.65
CA ALA A 153 11.02 10.72 -4.30
C ALA A 153 10.24 11.82 -5.04
N VAL A 154 10.10 11.70 -6.35
CA VAL A 154 9.44 12.72 -7.18
C VAL A 154 8.39 12.08 -8.07
N ASP A 155 7.20 12.67 -8.09
CA ASP A 155 6.09 12.24 -8.93
C ASP A 155 5.39 13.46 -9.54
N ILE A 156 4.71 13.25 -10.66
CA ILE A 156 3.81 14.24 -11.24
C ILE A 156 2.45 14.24 -10.54
N ASN A 157 2.10 13.10 -9.96
CA ASN A 157 0.92 12.95 -9.12
C ASN A 157 1.13 13.73 -7.80
N PRO A 158 0.24 14.68 -7.44
CA PRO A 158 0.41 15.55 -6.27
C PRO A 158 0.47 14.85 -4.92
#